data_AF-A0A220W399-F1
#
_entry.id   AF-A0A220W399-F1
#
_cell.length_a   1.000
_cell.length_b   1.000
_cell.length_c   1.000
_cell.angle_alpha   90.00
_cell.angle_beta   90.00
_cell.angle_gamma   90.00
#
_symmetry.space_group_name_H-M   'P 1'
#
loop_
_entity.id
_entity.type
_entity.pdbx_description
1 polymer ?
#
loop_
_entity_poly.entity_id
_entity_poly.type
_entity_poly.pdbx_seq_one_letter_code
_entity_poly.pdbx_strand_id
1 'polypeptide(L)'
;MSEYRQNASAQFISLATILSAMMLTLPANAQDSDVATTVGGGAANIDYATGDPATWPEELEATIAAAGNHTILFENDQVRVLEVTLAPGEVEPLHFHRWPSVLYLQQAGDWIDRDADGNVIFDSRELPPMTFPVTLWKGPEAPHSPVNLSNEMTVRLVRVEIKPQDAVAGRAPGDEYSFFPADRSLTHAEDGVVLPDGRLLVGDWEHGLITLSADGTRAPFGDFTRAGFRSKPDPLWNSPNGVSWEPDGRHVLVADITGGHIYRVDTQTELVTRIYDHPYGVNAVVRDLSGAIWFTQSTENAAGEGSEARMFAAADAPLGDGAVWRIAPGEVGKPSPVAVKVADGLDFANGIAFDAARERLYVAEIVRSRILSFAVNQVTGELSDRRVLATLPTPDNIELDSDGMLWAVSPFANAVYVVDPDTGDRRTIFNPAPETNARIVTETYRRLDVGEPILSLLTPEMWGPMPGLLTGIILAPDGTIYVSNLGDALVKLGPEGE
;
A
#
# COMPACT_ATOMS: atom_id res chain seq x y z
N MET A 1 50.70 -31.32 -6.88
CA MET A 1 51.52 -30.17 -6.41
C MET A 1 52.13 -29.53 -7.64
N SER A 2 51.87 -28.23 -7.86
CA SER A 2 52.13 -27.46 -9.11
C SER A 2 51.33 -28.00 -10.30
N GLU A 3 50.72 -27.26 -11.21
CA GLU A 3 50.55 -25.83 -11.53
C GLU A 3 49.57 -25.85 -12.73
N TYR A 4 48.56 -24.97 -12.82
CA TYR A 4 48.09 -24.40 -14.10
C TYR A 4 47.08 -23.28 -13.81
N ARG A 5 47.51 -22.05 -14.10
CA ARG A 5 46.72 -20.82 -14.26
C ARG A 5 46.16 -20.74 -15.69
N GLN A 6 45.06 -19.98 -15.82
CA GLN A 6 44.59 -19.13 -16.95
C GLN A 6 43.30 -19.51 -17.70
N ASN A 7 42.34 -18.58 -17.54
CA ASN A 7 41.46 -17.92 -18.50
C ASN A 7 40.46 -18.72 -19.35
N ALA A 8 39.17 -18.46 -19.13
CA ALA A 8 38.28 -17.86 -20.15
C ALA A 8 36.96 -17.36 -19.53
N SER A 9 36.76 -16.04 -19.64
CA SER A 9 35.50 -15.29 -19.74
C SER A 9 34.19 -16.08 -19.91
N ALA A 10 33.22 -15.85 -19.01
CA ALA A 10 31.81 -16.00 -19.32
C ALA A 10 31.19 -14.59 -19.32
N GLN A 11 30.71 -14.18 -20.50
CA GLN A 11 30.12 -12.87 -20.75
C GLN A 11 28.82 -12.71 -19.95
N PHE A 12 28.68 -11.60 -19.23
CA PHE A 12 27.39 -11.14 -18.74
C PHE A 12 26.54 -10.73 -19.94
N ILE A 13 25.44 -11.44 -20.16
CA ILE A 13 24.45 -11.10 -21.17
C ILE A 13 23.61 -9.94 -20.59
N SER A 14 23.67 -8.79 -21.25
CA SER A 14 22.82 -7.63 -20.97
C SER A 14 21.35 -7.99 -21.17
N LEU A 15 20.49 -7.50 -20.26
CA LEU A 15 19.04 -7.73 -20.17
C LEU A 15 18.26 -7.40 -21.45
N ALA A 16 18.89 -6.76 -22.44
CA ALA A 16 18.29 -6.38 -23.72
C ALA A 16 18.08 -7.53 -24.75
N THR A 17 18.37 -8.80 -24.43
CA THR A 17 18.41 -9.88 -25.44
C THR A 17 17.42 -11.04 -25.23
N ILE A 18 16.43 -10.90 -24.33
CA ILE A 18 15.37 -11.92 -24.09
C ILE A 18 14.03 -11.51 -24.72
N LEU A 19 14.09 -10.86 -25.89
CA LEU A 19 12.93 -10.42 -26.67
C LEU A 19 12.94 -11.10 -28.04
N SER A 20 12.73 -12.43 -28.06
CA SER A 20 12.21 -13.17 -29.22
C SER A 20 12.19 -14.67 -28.92
N ALA A 21 11.04 -15.19 -28.48
CA ALA A 21 10.46 -16.48 -28.91
C ALA A 21 9.43 -16.97 -27.88
N MET A 22 8.22 -17.20 -28.39
CA MET A 22 7.20 -18.19 -27.98
C MET A 22 5.82 -17.58 -27.74
N MET A 23 5.14 -17.29 -28.86
CA MET A 23 3.71 -17.54 -28.95
C MET A 23 3.49 -19.06 -28.96
N LEU A 24 2.59 -19.57 -28.12
CA LEU A 24 1.61 -20.59 -28.49
C LEU A 24 0.57 -20.76 -27.37
N THR A 25 -0.68 -20.67 -27.82
CA THR A 25 -1.99 -20.81 -27.17
C THR A 25 -2.18 -22.05 -26.28
N LEU A 26 -3.09 -21.98 -25.30
CA LEU A 26 -4.20 -22.94 -25.02
C LEU A 26 -5.06 -22.46 -23.81
N PRO A 27 -6.28 -23.02 -23.56
CA PRO A 27 -7.50 -22.24 -23.38
C PRO A 27 -8.01 -22.14 -21.94
N ALA A 28 -8.87 -21.14 -21.72
CA ALA A 28 -9.69 -20.95 -20.53
C ALA A 28 -10.77 -22.04 -20.40
N ASN A 29 -10.98 -22.51 -19.17
CA ASN A 29 -12.24 -23.09 -18.71
C ASN A 29 -12.38 -22.77 -17.22
N ALA A 30 -13.22 -21.79 -16.90
CA ALA A 30 -13.76 -21.60 -15.56
C ALA A 30 -14.76 -22.74 -15.28
N GLN A 31 -14.57 -23.45 -14.17
CA GLN A 31 -15.59 -24.32 -13.61
C GLN A 31 -16.17 -23.63 -12.38
N ASP A 32 -17.49 -23.45 -12.37
CA ASP A 32 -18.29 -23.17 -11.19
C ASP A 32 -17.92 -24.17 -10.08
N SER A 33 -17.51 -23.66 -8.92
CA SER A 33 -17.24 -24.48 -7.75
C SER A 33 -18.47 -24.51 -6.83
N ASP A 34 -19.21 -25.62 -6.91
CA ASP A 34 -20.12 -26.06 -5.85
C ASP A 34 -19.33 -26.14 -4.54
N VAL A 35 -19.74 -25.37 -3.53
CA VAL A 35 -19.14 -25.42 -2.18
C VAL A 35 -19.48 -26.77 -1.55
N ALA A 36 -18.45 -27.59 -1.35
CA ALA A 36 -18.55 -28.87 -0.68
C ALA A 36 -18.95 -28.72 0.80
N THR A 37 -20.12 -29.26 1.15
CA THR A 37 -20.56 -29.45 2.54
C THR A 37 -19.58 -30.34 3.29
N THR A 38 -18.86 -29.77 4.26
CA THR A 38 -18.04 -30.54 5.19
C THR A 38 -18.94 -31.22 6.24
N VAL A 39 -18.78 -32.52 6.37
CA VAL A 39 -19.50 -33.38 7.32
C VAL A 39 -19.01 -33.05 8.74
N GLY A 40 -19.82 -32.37 9.55
CA GLY A 40 -19.51 -32.17 10.97
C GLY A 40 -20.14 -30.98 11.72
N GLY A 41 -20.92 -30.11 11.07
CA GLY A 41 -21.68 -29.04 11.73
C GLY A 41 -23.11 -29.02 11.19
N GLY A 42 -24.11 -28.85 12.07
CA GLY A 42 -25.53 -28.93 11.71
C GLY A 42 -25.88 -27.98 10.55
N ALA A 43 -26.39 -28.56 9.47
CA ALA A 43 -26.95 -27.83 8.35
C ALA A 43 -28.24 -27.12 8.79
N ALA A 44 -28.16 -25.82 9.02
CA ALA A 44 -29.30 -24.92 9.04
C ALA A 44 -28.91 -23.65 8.28
N ASN A 45 -29.10 -23.66 6.96
CA ASN A 45 -29.26 -22.40 6.24
C ASN A 45 -30.56 -21.79 6.76
N ILE A 46 -30.47 -20.68 7.48
CA ILE A 46 -31.65 -19.94 7.91
C ILE A 46 -31.99 -18.97 6.78
N ASP A 47 -33.01 -19.31 5.99
CA ASP A 47 -33.49 -18.48 4.88
C ASP A 47 -34.25 -17.26 5.43
N TYR A 48 -33.63 -16.08 5.34
CA TYR A 48 -34.27 -14.79 5.57
C TYR A 48 -34.89 -14.25 4.28
N ALA A 49 -35.86 -13.34 4.40
CA ALA A 49 -36.36 -12.60 3.24
C ALA A 49 -35.21 -11.80 2.59
N THR A 50 -34.93 -12.10 1.32
CA THR A 50 -33.93 -11.39 0.53
C THR A 50 -34.60 -10.39 -0.41
N GLY A 51 -34.01 -9.20 -0.50
CA GLY A 51 -34.34 -8.14 -1.46
C GLY A 51 -33.05 -7.65 -2.13
N ASP A 52 -33.14 -6.69 -3.05
CA ASP A 52 -31.94 -6.09 -3.66
C ASP A 52 -31.22 -5.20 -2.64
N PRO A 53 -30.01 -5.59 -2.15
CA PRO A 53 -29.28 -4.81 -1.14
C PRO A 53 -28.94 -3.40 -1.61
N ALA A 54 -28.87 -3.16 -2.93
CA ALA A 54 -28.63 -1.84 -3.50
C ALA A 54 -29.75 -0.84 -3.21
N THR A 55 -30.95 -1.32 -2.86
CA THR A 55 -32.14 -0.48 -2.63
C THR A 55 -32.37 -0.12 -1.16
N TRP A 56 -31.54 -0.63 -0.24
CA TRP A 56 -31.72 -0.40 1.20
C TRP A 56 -31.13 0.95 1.66
N PRO A 57 -31.82 1.71 2.53
CA PRO A 57 -31.40 3.06 2.95
C PRO A 57 -30.10 3.04 3.76
N GLU A 58 -29.08 3.80 3.35
CA GLU A 58 -27.74 3.77 3.97
C GLU A 58 -27.75 3.98 5.49
N GLU A 59 -28.71 4.76 6.02
CA GLU A 59 -28.88 4.98 7.45
C GLU A 59 -29.23 3.72 8.26
N LEU A 60 -29.63 2.63 7.61
CA LEU A 60 -29.94 1.33 8.21
C LEU A 60 -28.78 0.33 8.14
N GLU A 61 -27.59 0.74 7.68
CA GLU A 61 -26.39 -0.11 7.71
C GLU A 61 -26.07 -0.51 9.17
N ALA A 62 -25.72 -1.79 9.41
CA ALA A 62 -25.52 -2.36 10.73
C ALA A 62 -24.62 -1.53 11.66
N THR A 63 -23.49 -1.02 11.16
CA THR A 63 -22.53 -0.28 11.98
C THR A 63 -22.94 1.17 12.21
N ILE A 64 -24.00 1.64 11.53
CA ILE A 64 -24.59 2.97 11.68
C ILE A 64 -25.83 2.89 12.59
N ALA A 65 -26.82 2.09 12.20
CA ALA A 65 -28.11 2.01 12.91
C ALA A 65 -28.00 1.28 14.24
N ALA A 66 -27.15 0.25 14.31
CA ALA A 66 -26.93 -0.59 15.49
C ALA A 66 -25.46 -0.51 15.95
N ALA A 67 -24.87 0.69 15.92
CA ALA A 67 -23.48 0.96 16.31
C ALA A 67 -23.14 0.53 17.75
N GLY A 68 -24.13 0.48 18.65
CA GLY A 68 -23.95 -0.02 20.02
C GLY A 68 -23.79 -1.54 20.11
N ASN A 69 -24.24 -2.26 19.09
CA ASN A 69 -24.25 -3.72 19.03
C ASN A 69 -23.13 -4.27 18.13
N HIS A 70 -22.69 -3.49 17.13
CA HIS A 70 -21.70 -3.88 16.13
C HIS A 70 -20.37 -3.15 16.33
N THR A 71 -19.32 -3.89 16.68
CA THR A 71 -17.94 -3.38 16.73
C THR A 71 -17.14 -3.92 15.55
N ILE A 72 -16.58 -3.05 14.71
CA ILE A 72 -15.67 -3.46 13.64
C ILE A 72 -14.35 -3.91 14.27
N LEU A 73 -13.98 -5.18 14.05
CA LEU A 73 -12.69 -5.73 14.47
C LEU A 73 -11.64 -5.62 13.37
N PHE A 74 -12.07 -5.71 12.11
CA PHE A 74 -11.22 -5.64 10.91
C PHE A 74 -12.08 -5.36 9.68
N GLU A 75 -11.61 -4.51 8.77
CA GLU A 75 -12.28 -4.29 7.49
C GLU A 75 -11.29 -4.09 6.33
N ASN A 76 -11.54 -4.76 5.20
CA ASN A 76 -10.83 -4.50 3.95
C ASN A 76 -11.80 -4.60 2.76
N ASP A 77 -11.27 -4.64 1.53
CA ASP A 77 -12.03 -4.75 0.29
C ASP A 77 -12.72 -6.11 0.08
N GLN A 78 -12.28 -7.16 0.78
CA GLN A 78 -12.81 -8.52 0.65
C GLN A 78 -13.76 -8.90 1.77
N VAL A 79 -13.49 -8.44 2.99
CA VAL A 79 -14.22 -8.87 4.20
C VAL A 79 -14.40 -7.74 5.20
N ARG A 80 -15.48 -7.82 5.98
CA ARG A 80 -15.68 -7.05 7.22
C ARG A 80 -15.92 -8.02 8.37
N VAL A 81 -15.14 -7.91 9.44
CA VAL A 81 -15.26 -8.74 10.64
C VAL A 81 -15.81 -7.89 11.77
N LEU A 82 -16.97 -8.27 12.28
CA LEU A 82 -17.68 -7.59 13.36
C LEU A 82 -17.73 -8.49 14.60
N GLU A 83 -17.48 -7.91 15.78
CA GLU A 83 -18.04 -8.44 17.02
C GLU A 83 -19.46 -7.90 17.16
N VAL A 84 -20.42 -8.81 17.39
CA VAL A 84 -21.82 -8.43 17.62
C VAL A 84 -22.25 -8.91 18.99
N THR A 85 -22.81 -8.00 19.79
CA THR A 85 -23.33 -8.28 21.12
C THR A 85 -24.74 -7.75 21.31
N LEU A 86 -25.61 -8.57 21.90
CA LEU A 86 -26.97 -8.21 22.27
C LEU A 86 -27.25 -8.62 23.72
N ALA A 87 -27.42 -7.65 24.61
CA ALA A 87 -27.61 -7.83 26.04
C ALA A 87 -28.93 -8.57 26.35
N PRO A 88 -29.07 -9.14 27.57
CA PRO A 88 -30.31 -9.81 27.96
C PRO A 88 -31.53 -8.89 27.86
N GLY A 89 -32.58 -9.33 27.16
CA GLY A 89 -33.81 -8.57 26.94
C GLY A 89 -33.68 -7.42 25.93
N GLU A 90 -32.51 -7.24 25.31
CA GLU A 90 -32.28 -6.14 24.37
C GLU A 90 -32.98 -6.38 23.03
N VAL A 91 -33.53 -5.30 22.48
CA VAL A 91 -34.02 -5.21 21.10
C VAL A 91 -32.99 -4.43 20.33
N GLU A 92 -32.37 -5.08 19.36
CA GLU A 92 -31.39 -4.43 18.49
C GLU A 92 -32.11 -3.44 17.55
N PRO A 93 -31.56 -2.24 17.31
CA PRO A 93 -32.12 -1.32 16.34
C PRO A 93 -32.31 -1.97 14.96
N LEU A 94 -33.34 -1.53 14.23
CA LEU A 94 -33.60 -1.99 12.87
C LEU A 94 -32.37 -1.71 11.98
N HIS A 95 -31.80 -2.73 11.38
CA HIS A 95 -30.61 -2.63 10.54
C HIS A 95 -30.59 -3.71 9.45
N PHE A 96 -29.72 -3.58 8.45
CA PHE A 96 -29.46 -4.62 7.45
C PHE A 96 -28.00 -5.04 7.45
N HIS A 97 -27.73 -6.20 6.82
CA HIS A 97 -26.39 -6.62 6.44
C HIS A 97 -26.31 -6.81 4.92
N ARG A 98 -25.59 -5.92 4.25
CA ARG A 98 -25.56 -5.85 2.77
C ARG A 98 -24.93 -7.08 2.12
N TRP A 99 -24.04 -7.74 2.83
CA TRP A 99 -23.15 -8.77 2.28
C TRP A 99 -23.42 -10.14 2.87
N PRO A 100 -23.23 -11.23 2.10
CA PRO A 100 -23.26 -12.58 2.65
C PRO A 100 -22.23 -12.72 3.76
N SER A 101 -22.49 -13.56 4.75
CA SER A 101 -21.74 -13.60 6.00
C SER A 101 -21.57 -15.00 6.56
N VAL A 102 -20.40 -15.28 7.14
CA VAL A 102 -20.20 -16.37 8.10
C VAL A 102 -20.46 -15.80 9.49
N LEU A 103 -21.35 -16.42 10.25
CA LEU A 103 -21.57 -16.10 11.65
C LEU A 103 -20.97 -17.20 12.53
N TYR A 104 -20.15 -16.83 13.49
CA TYR A 104 -19.63 -17.68 14.55
C TYR A 104 -20.29 -17.28 15.87
N LEU A 105 -21.41 -17.91 16.20
CA LEU A 105 -22.14 -17.66 17.44
C LEU A 105 -21.41 -18.36 18.57
N GLN A 106 -20.85 -17.56 19.48
CA GLN A 106 -20.08 -18.06 20.62
C GLN A 106 -21.00 -18.48 21.76
N GLN A 107 -22.08 -17.73 21.97
CA GLN A 107 -23.11 -18.00 22.97
C GLN A 107 -24.40 -17.26 22.60
N ALA A 108 -25.55 -17.86 22.91
CA ALA A 108 -26.85 -17.21 22.86
C ALA A 108 -27.82 -17.94 23.79
N GLY A 109 -28.79 -17.20 24.35
CA GLY A 109 -30.04 -17.79 24.85
C GLY A 109 -31.05 -17.91 23.72
N ASP A 110 -32.35 -17.88 24.04
CA ASP A 110 -33.38 -17.78 23.02
C ASP A 110 -33.42 -16.38 22.41
N TRP A 111 -33.66 -16.27 21.11
CA TRP A 111 -33.87 -15.00 20.41
C TRP A 111 -34.91 -15.14 19.32
N ILE A 112 -35.51 -14.00 18.95
CA ILE A 112 -36.33 -13.88 17.75
C ILE A 112 -35.72 -12.82 16.85
N ASP A 113 -36.06 -12.88 15.57
CA ASP A 113 -35.76 -11.82 14.62
C ASP A 113 -37.06 -11.33 13.97
N ARG A 114 -37.10 -10.04 13.67
CA ARG A 114 -38.27 -9.37 13.09
C ARG A 114 -37.89 -8.62 11.84
N ASP A 115 -38.76 -8.62 10.84
CA ASP A 115 -38.62 -7.75 9.67
C ASP A 115 -38.95 -6.29 10.02
N ALA A 116 -38.78 -5.40 9.03
CA ALA A 116 -39.10 -3.97 9.15
C ALA A 116 -40.57 -3.67 9.49
N ASP A 117 -41.50 -4.58 9.19
CA ASP A 117 -42.93 -4.46 9.52
C ASP A 117 -43.24 -5.01 10.93
N GLY A 118 -42.25 -5.58 11.61
CA GLY A 118 -42.35 -6.17 12.94
C GLY A 118 -42.86 -7.61 12.96
N ASN A 119 -42.98 -8.27 11.81
CA ASN A 119 -43.33 -9.69 11.75
C ASN A 119 -42.15 -10.53 12.18
N VAL A 120 -42.39 -11.59 12.96
CA VAL A 120 -41.35 -12.55 13.34
C VAL A 120 -40.97 -13.37 12.11
N ILE A 121 -39.70 -13.26 11.70
CA ILE A 121 -39.13 -13.98 10.56
C ILE A 121 -38.22 -15.13 10.99
N PHE A 122 -37.83 -15.14 12.26
CA PHE A 122 -37.07 -16.23 12.87
C PHE A 122 -37.36 -16.33 14.37
N ASP A 123 -37.43 -17.56 14.90
CA ASP A 123 -37.54 -17.84 16.33
C ASP A 123 -36.66 -19.04 16.70
N SER A 124 -35.65 -18.81 17.54
CA SER A 124 -34.69 -19.85 17.93
C SER A 124 -35.34 -21.01 18.68
N ARG A 125 -36.50 -20.78 19.31
CA ARG A 125 -37.22 -21.80 20.11
C ARG A 125 -37.93 -22.83 19.24
N GLU A 126 -38.10 -22.53 17.95
CA GLU A 126 -38.66 -23.47 16.97
C GLU A 126 -37.59 -24.43 16.42
N LEU A 127 -36.31 -24.20 16.74
CA LEU A 127 -35.21 -25.07 16.36
C LEU A 127 -34.88 -26.10 17.46
N PRO A 128 -34.26 -27.24 17.09
CA PRO A 128 -33.64 -28.13 18.07
C PRO A 128 -32.61 -27.38 18.93
N PRO A 129 -32.38 -27.79 20.20
CA PRO A 129 -31.39 -27.17 21.06
C PRO A 129 -30.02 -27.05 20.39
N MET A 130 -29.55 -25.82 20.22
CA MET A 130 -28.23 -25.54 19.64
C MET A 130 -27.13 -25.75 20.67
N THR A 131 -26.03 -26.35 20.24
CA THR A 131 -24.80 -26.44 21.04
C THR A 131 -23.85 -25.35 20.57
N PHE A 132 -23.43 -24.48 21.49
CA PHE A 132 -22.51 -23.39 21.19
C PHE A 132 -21.06 -23.78 21.50
N PRO A 133 -20.07 -23.26 20.73
CA PRO A 133 -20.25 -22.35 19.62
C PRO A 133 -20.81 -23.05 18.37
N VAL A 134 -21.53 -22.29 17.53
CA VAL A 134 -22.05 -22.77 16.24
C VAL A 134 -21.68 -21.80 15.12
N THR A 135 -21.33 -22.36 13.96
CA THR A 135 -21.01 -21.58 12.75
C THR A 135 -22.11 -21.73 11.72
N LEU A 136 -22.57 -20.62 11.15
CA LEU A 136 -23.68 -20.56 10.20
C LEU A 136 -23.29 -19.66 9.02
N TRP A 137 -23.84 -19.95 7.84
CA TRP A 137 -23.77 -19.04 6.68
C TRP A 137 -25.10 -18.31 6.54
N LYS A 138 -25.05 -17.00 6.25
CA LYS A 138 -26.22 -16.18 5.92
C LYS A 138 -25.97 -15.42 4.63
N GLY A 139 -26.97 -15.32 3.76
CA GLY A 139 -26.93 -14.37 2.63
C GLY A 139 -27.02 -12.92 3.11
N PRO A 140 -27.08 -11.93 2.20
CA PRO A 140 -27.48 -10.56 2.54
C PRO A 140 -28.81 -10.56 3.29
N GLU A 141 -28.89 -9.76 4.35
CA GLU A 141 -30.05 -9.70 5.24
C GLU A 141 -30.73 -8.37 5.08
N ALA A 142 -31.98 -8.39 4.60
CA ALA A 142 -32.83 -7.21 4.54
C ALA A 142 -33.03 -6.58 5.93
N PRO A 143 -33.50 -5.32 6.02
CA PRO A 143 -33.73 -4.66 7.30
C PRO A 143 -34.51 -5.54 8.31
N HIS A 144 -33.87 -5.85 9.44
CA HIS A 144 -34.39 -6.70 10.51
C HIS A 144 -33.95 -6.21 11.90
N SER A 145 -34.54 -6.78 12.95
CA SER A 145 -34.37 -6.33 14.35
C SER A 145 -34.43 -7.53 15.30
N PRO A 146 -33.26 -8.09 15.65
CA PRO A 146 -33.14 -9.19 16.60
C PRO A 146 -33.54 -8.79 18.01
N VAL A 147 -34.13 -9.72 18.75
CA VAL A 147 -34.49 -9.55 20.16
C VAL A 147 -33.94 -10.72 20.96
N ASN A 148 -33.06 -10.43 21.92
CA ASN A 148 -32.57 -11.42 22.87
C ASN A 148 -33.65 -11.68 23.92
N LEU A 149 -34.25 -12.87 23.91
CA LEU A 149 -35.30 -13.27 24.85
C LEU A 149 -34.73 -13.80 26.18
N SER A 150 -33.42 -13.99 26.28
CA SER A 150 -32.79 -14.36 27.53
C SER A 150 -32.81 -13.20 28.53
N ASN A 151 -33.04 -13.50 29.81
CA ASN A 151 -32.91 -12.54 30.90
C ASN A 151 -31.53 -12.57 31.56
N GLU A 152 -30.65 -13.50 31.17
CA GLU A 152 -29.37 -13.74 31.84
C GLU A 152 -28.19 -13.80 30.86
N MET A 153 -28.42 -14.29 29.64
CA MET A 153 -27.37 -14.55 28.66
C MET A 153 -27.28 -13.42 27.63
N THR A 154 -26.10 -12.87 27.43
CA THR A 154 -25.79 -11.98 26.29
C THR A 154 -25.57 -12.83 25.04
N VAL A 155 -26.20 -12.50 23.93
CA VAL A 155 -25.82 -13.06 22.63
C VAL A 155 -24.47 -12.46 22.25
N ARG A 156 -23.50 -13.32 21.90
CA ARG A 156 -22.20 -12.90 21.40
C ARG A 156 -21.83 -13.72 20.17
N LEU A 157 -21.48 -13.03 19.11
CA LEU A 157 -21.02 -13.66 17.87
C LEU A 157 -19.92 -12.84 17.20
N VAL A 158 -19.14 -13.52 16.37
CA VAL A 158 -18.30 -12.89 15.36
C VAL A 158 -19.00 -13.05 14.02
N ARG A 159 -19.17 -11.95 13.29
CA ARG A 159 -19.73 -11.95 11.94
C ARG A 159 -18.64 -11.59 10.94
N VAL A 160 -18.41 -12.44 9.96
CA VAL A 160 -17.48 -12.21 8.86
C VAL A 160 -18.30 -12.03 7.58
N GLU A 161 -18.46 -10.79 7.17
CA GLU A 161 -19.16 -10.42 5.96
C GLU A 161 -18.21 -10.47 4.76
N ILE A 162 -18.63 -11.08 3.67
CA ILE A 162 -17.86 -11.27 2.44
C ILE A 162 -18.34 -10.24 1.42
N LYS A 163 -17.49 -9.25 1.15
CA LYS A 163 -17.80 -8.21 0.18
C LYS A 163 -17.71 -8.79 -1.23
N PRO A 164 -18.69 -8.51 -2.12
CA PRO A 164 -18.60 -8.88 -3.52
C PRO A 164 -17.32 -8.28 -4.11
N GLN A 165 -16.59 -9.05 -4.92
CA GLN A 165 -15.42 -8.54 -5.64
C GLN A 165 -15.79 -7.34 -6.54
N ASP A 166 -17.06 -7.23 -6.93
CA ASP A 166 -17.62 -6.12 -7.72
C ASP A 166 -18.18 -4.96 -6.87
N ALA A 167 -18.34 -5.12 -5.54
CA ALA A 167 -18.84 -4.05 -4.66
C ALA A 167 -17.77 -2.98 -4.36
N VAL A 168 -16.57 -3.15 -4.91
CA VAL A 168 -15.51 -2.14 -4.99
C VAL A 168 -15.84 -1.06 -6.03
N ALA A 169 -16.91 -1.21 -6.83
CA ALA A 169 -17.38 -0.18 -7.76
C ALA A 169 -18.14 0.99 -7.08
N GLY A 170 -17.76 1.37 -5.85
CA GLY A 170 -17.98 2.72 -5.33
C GLY A 170 -16.94 3.66 -5.95
N ARG A 171 -17.14 4.02 -7.23
CA ARG A 171 -16.23 4.88 -8.04
C ARG A 171 -14.75 4.66 -7.71
N ALA A 172 -14.19 3.55 -8.18
CA ALA A 172 -12.81 3.60 -8.62
C ALA A 172 -12.73 4.72 -9.69
N PRO A 173 -11.70 5.59 -9.71
CA PRO A 173 -11.30 6.19 -10.98
C PRO A 173 -11.21 5.02 -11.96
N GLY A 174 -11.96 5.07 -13.06
CA GLY A 174 -12.29 3.88 -13.85
C GLY A 174 -11.05 3.09 -14.28
N ASP A 175 -11.28 1.89 -14.82
CA ASP A 175 -10.27 1.10 -15.54
C ASP A 175 -9.55 1.88 -16.68
N GLU A 176 -9.95 3.13 -16.92
CA GLU A 176 -9.28 4.13 -17.75
C GLU A 176 -8.03 4.68 -17.05
N TYR A 177 -6.89 4.18 -17.50
CA TYR A 177 -5.59 4.78 -17.29
C TYR A 177 -4.95 5.10 -18.64
N SER A 178 -4.04 6.07 -18.65
CA SER A 178 -3.21 6.39 -19.82
C SER A 178 -1.73 6.45 -19.42
N PHE A 179 -0.84 6.41 -20.41
CA PHE A 179 0.60 6.56 -20.17
C PHE A 179 1.05 7.99 -20.42
N PHE A 180 1.84 8.52 -19.49
CA PHE A 180 2.30 9.90 -19.53
C PHE A 180 3.80 10.03 -19.24
N PRO A 181 4.61 10.63 -20.13
CA PRO A 181 4.24 11.16 -21.44
C PRO A 181 3.89 10.02 -22.42
N ALA A 182 3.04 10.35 -23.41
CA ALA A 182 2.58 9.36 -24.40
C ALA A 182 3.72 8.80 -25.28
N ASP A 183 4.83 9.52 -25.39
CA ASP A 183 6.02 9.10 -26.15
C ASP A 183 6.90 8.10 -25.39
N ARG A 184 6.58 7.81 -24.12
CA ARG A 184 7.29 6.85 -23.26
C ARG A 184 8.80 7.12 -23.20
N SER A 185 9.15 8.37 -22.97
CA SER A 185 10.53 8.85 -22.97
C SER A 185 11.22 8.88 -21.60
N LEU A 186 10.58 8.40 -20.52
CA LEU A 186 11.16 8.45 -19.17
C LEU A 186 12.26 7.39 -19.00
N THR A 187 13.21 7.68 -18.11
CA THR A 187 14.31 6.74 -17.78
C THR A 187 14.16 6.12 -16.39
N HIS A 188 13.70 6.92 -15.42
CA HIS A 188 13.55 6.51 -14.03
C HIS A 188 12.69 7.50 -13.22
N ALA A 189 11.39 7.57 -13.52
CA ALA A 189 10.46 8.35 -12.73
C ALA A 189 9.94 7.50 -11.57
N GLU A 190 10.80 7.27 -10.56
CA GLU A 190 10.49 6.46 -9.37
C GLU A 190 9.58 7.19 -8.38
N ASP A 191 9.77 8.50 -8.27
CA ASP A 191 8.94 9.41 -7.48
C ASP A 191 8.92 10.81 -8.13
N GLY A 192 8.03 11.67 -7.64
CA GLY A 192 7.94 13.04 -8.12
C GLY A 192 6.88 13.87 -7.43
N VAL A 193 6.80 15.14 -7.84
CA VAL A 193 5.85 16.10 -7.29
C VAL A 193 5.21 16.92 -8.41
N VAL A 194 4.07 17.54 -8.10
CA VAL A 194 3.45 18.55 -8.96
C VAL A 194 3.94 19.94 -8.57
N LEU A 195 4.43 20.70 -9.56
CA LEU A 195 4.81 22.10 -9.42
C LEU A 195 3.57 23.01 -9.36
N PRO A 196 3.67 24.20 -8.74
CA PRO A 196 2.54 25.15 -8.66
C PRO A 196 1.99 25.60 -10.02
N ASP A 197 2.77 25.46 -11.10
CA ASP A 197 2.37 25.77 -12.48
C ASP A 197 1.72 24.57 -13.21
N GLY A 198 1.52 23.44 -12.53
CA GLY A 198 0.89 22.23 -13.05
C GLY A 198 1.84 21.27 -13.76
N ARG A 199 3.13 21.60 -13.91
CA ARG A 199 4.12 20.66 -14.44
C ARG A 199 4.44 19.58 -13.40
N LEU A 200 4.78 18.38 -13.86
CA LEU A 200 5.38 17.36 -12.99
C LEU A 200 6.88 17.60 -12.89
N LEU A 201 7.46 17.29 -11.75
CA LEU A 201 8.91 17.22 -11.51
C LEU A 201 9.22 15.82 -10.98
N VAL A 202 9.96 15.02 -11.76
CA VAL A 202 10.19 13.60 -11.48
C VAL A 202 11.67 13.24 -11.56
N GLY A 203 12.04 12.15 -10.89
CA GLY A 203 13.37 11.54 -10.99
C GLY A 203 13.80 11.23 -12.43
N ASP A 204 15.10 11.33 -12.69
CA ASP A 204 15.70 10.93 -13.98
C ASP A 204 17.17 10.50 -13.82
N TRP A 205 17.57 9.41 -14.46
CA TRP A 205 18.93 8.87 -14.35
C TRP A 205 20.00 9.66 -15.12
N GLU A 206 19.60 10.50 -16.07
CA GLU A 206 20.54 11.28 -16.88
C GLU A 206 20.79 12.67 -16.27
N HIS A 207 19.74 13.28 -15.72
CA HIS A 207 19.71 14.69 -15.29
C HIS A 207 19.48 14.89 -13.79
N GLY A 208 19.19 13.82 -13.04
CA GLY A 208 18.75 13.90 -11.64
C GLY A 208 17.26 14.22 -11.54
N LEU A 209 16.80 15.30 -12.18
CA LEU A 209 15.39 15.62 -12.32
C LEU A 209 15.06 16.09 -13.75
N ILE A 210 13.83 15.81 -14.16
CA ILE A 210 13.20 16.41 -15.34
C ILE A 210 11.83 16.98 -14.96
N THR A 211 11.39 17.99 -15.71
CA THR A 211 10.00 18.43 -15.70
C THR A 211 9.22 17.84 -16.87
N LEU A 212 7.92 17.60 -16.66
CA LEU A 212 6.97 17.23 -17.70
C LEU A 212 5.88 18.31 -17.79
N SER A 213 5.74 18.90 -18.97
CA SER A 213 4.64 19.81 -19.29
C SER A 213 3.35 19.04 -19.57
N ALA A 214 2.18 19.68 -19.50
CA ALA A 214 0.89 19.03 -19.69
C ALA A 214 0.73 18.28 -21.03
N ASP A 215 1.49 18.66 -22.05
CA ASP A 215 1.55 18.00 -23.37
C ASP A 215 2.52 16.80 -23.43
N GLY A 216 3.19 16.48 -22.32
CA GLY A 216 4.20 15.43 -22.21
C GLY A 216 5.61 15.88 -22.57
N THR A 217 5.84 17.15 -22.95
CA THR A 217 7.18 17.65 -23.24
C THR A 217 8.06 17.60 -21.99
N ARG A 218 9.20 16.91 -22.09
CA ARG A 218 10.18 16.83 -21.00
C ARG A 218 11.34 17.81 -21.17
N ALA A 219 11.84 18.32 -20.05
CA ALA A 219 13.06 19.14 -20.00
C ALA A 219 13.85 18.87 -18.71
N PRO A 220 15.20 18.83 -18.76
CA PRO A 220 16.04 18.79 -17.55
C PRO A 220 15.69 19.91 -16.57
N PHE A 221 15.82 19.64 -15.26
CA PHE A 221 15.53 20.62 -14.22
C PHE A 221 16.67 20.74 -13.22
N GLY A 222 17.27 21.92 -13.15
CA GLY A 222 18.45 22.17 -12.32
C GLY A 222 19.74 21.54 -12.85
N ASP A 223 20.85 21.89 -12.17
CA ASP A 223 22.20 21.47 -12.53
C ASP A 223 22.76 20.50 -11.47
N PHE A 224 22.25 19.27 -11.51
CA PHE A 224 22.66 18.19 -10.61
C PHE A 224 24.14 17.82 -10.80
N THR A 225 24.66 17.86 -12.03
CA THR A 225 26.08 17.58 -12.31
C THR A 225 26.99 18.54 -11.56
N ARG A 226 26.66 19.84 -11.51
CA ARG A 226 27.41 20.83 -10.72
C ARG A 226 27.31 20.60 -9.21
N ALA A 227 26.23 19.96 -8.74
CA ALA A 227 26.07 19.50 -7.36
C ALA A 227 26.74 18.14 -7.08
N GLY A 228 27.43 17.55 -8.07
CA GLY A 228 28.19 16.32 -7.92
C GLY A 228 27.47 15.04 -8.33
N PHE A 229 26.28 15.14 -8.94
CA PHE A 229 25.54 14.01 -9.51
C PHE A 229 26.27 13.40 -10.71
N ARG A 230 26.20 12.08 -10.82
CA ARG A 230 26.87 11.25 -11.82
C ARG A 230 25.85 10.28 -12.41
N SER A 231 25.82 10.17 -13.73
CA SER A 231 25.00 9.19 -14.43
C SER A 231 25.82 7.93 -14.81
N LYS A 232 25.12 6.86 -15.18
CA LYS A 232 25.77 5.65 -15.73
C LYS A 232 26.61 6.01 -16.97
N PRO A 233 27.78 5.38 -17.19
CA PRO A 233 28.29 4.17 -16.53
C PRO A 233 29.30 4.44 -15.38
N ASP A 234 29.31 5.62 -14.76
CA ASP A 234 30.20 5.88 -13.61
C ASP A 234 29.91 4.87 -12.48
N PRO A 235 30.90 4.16 -11.91
CA PRO A 235 30.66 3.25 -10.77
C PRO A 235 30.08 3.94 -9.53
N LEU A 236 30.25 5.27 -9.41
CA LEU A 236 29.68 6.12 -8.38
C LEU A 236 28.41 6.83 -8.86
N TRP A 237 27.69 6.27 -9.84
CA TRP A 237 26.45 6.86 -10.35
C TRP A 237 25.39 6.98 -9.26
N ASN A 238 24.52 7.97 -9.45
CA ASN A 238 23.47 8.36 -8.53
C ASN A 238 22.10 8.01 -9.12
N SER A 239 21.17 7.59 -8.26
CA SER A 239 19.83 7.19 -8.64
C SER A 239 18.83 8.00 -7.80
N PRO A 240 18.22 9.05 -8.35
CA PRO A 240 17.17 9.78 -7.65
C PRO A 240 16.01 8.81 -7.40
N ASN A 241 15.65 8.63 -6.13
CA ASN A 241 14.57 7.75 -5.71
C ASN A 241 13.43 8.64 -5.18
N GLY A 242 13.32 8.85 -3.86
CA GLY A 242 12.28 9.73 -3.30
C GLY A 242 12.44 11.23 -3.64
N VAL A 243 11.33 11.89 -3.94
CA VAL A 243 11.22 13.32 -4.29
C VAL A 243 10.09 13.95 -3.49
N SER A 244 10.39 14.89 -2.60
CA SER A 244 9.36 15.45 -1.69
C SER A 244 9.41 16.96 -1.55
N TRP A 245 8.24 17.59 -1.39
CA TRP A 245 8.15 19.00 -1.06
C TRP A 245 8.64 19.29 0.36
N GLU A 246 9.38 20.38 0.52
CA GLU A 246 9.56 21.00 1.82
C GLU A 246 8.32 21.85 2.19
N PRO A 247 8.03 22.02 3.50
CA PRO A 247 6.91 22.84 3.97
C PRO A 247 6.92 24.32 3.53
N ASP A 248 8.02 24.82 2.98
CA ASP A 248 8.12 26.20 2.49
C ASP A 248 7.49 26.42 1.12
N GLY A 249 7.03 25.35 0.46
CA GLY A 249 6.35 25.41 -0.85
C GLY A 249 7.24 25.90 -2.00
N ARG A 250 8.57 25.93 -1.79
CA ARG A 250 9.55 26.40 -2.77
C ARG A 250 10.62 25.37 -3.06
N HIS A 251 10.98 24.55 -2.08
CA HIS A 251 12.08 23.62 -2.25
C HIS A 251 11.58 22.18 -2.27
N VAL A 252 12.28 21.37 -3.05
CA VAL A 252 12.09 19.93 -3.14
C VAL A 252 13.36 19.23 -2.65
N LEU A 253 13.19 18.16 -1.88
CA LEU A 253 14.27 17.26 -1.50
C LEU A 253 14.31 16.07 -2.45
N VAL A 254 15.52 15.63 -2.80
CA VAL A 254 15.75 14.44 -3.62
C VAL A 254 16.70 13.50 -2.90
N ALA A 255 16.26 12.26 -2.70
CA ALA A 255 17.05 11.17 -2.14
C ALA A 255 17.80 10.43 -3.26
N ASP A 256 19.04 10.01 -2.98
CA ASP A 256 19.86 9.23 -3.89
C ASP A 256 20.20 7.85 -3.29
N ILE A 257 19.57 6.81 -3.84
CA ILE A 257 19.60 5.47 -3.28
C ILE A 257 20.89 4.70 -3.58
N THR A 258 21.71 5.15 -4.54
CA THR A 258 22.99 4.49 -4.83
C THR A 258 24.18 5.25 -4.28
N GLY A 259 24.14 6.58 -4.28
CA GLY A 259 25.22 7.44 -3.81
C GLY A 259 25.08 7.91 -2.36
N GLY A 260 23.89 7.82 -1.77
CA GLY A 260 23.64 8.23 -0.38
C GLY A 260 23.53 9.74 -0.17
N HIS A 261 23.25 10.49 -1.24
CA HIS A 261 23.16 11.95 -1.18
C HIS A 261 21.73 12.40 -0.90
N ILE A 262 21.60 13.56 -0.24
CA ILE A 262 20.35 14.33 -0.20
C ILE A 262 20.60 15.65 -0.91
N TYR A 263 19.81 15.93 -1.93
CA TYR A 263 19.82 17.20 -2.64
C TYR A 263 18.62 18.05 -2.23
N ARG A 264 18.81 19.37 -2.20
CA ARG A 264 17.76 20.38 -2.05
C ARG A 264 17.72 21.21 -3.32
N VAL A 265 16.56 21.29 -3.94
CA VAL A 265 16.32 21.97 -5.20
C VAL A 265 15.39 23.15 -4.96
N ASP A 266 15.79 24.35 -5.35
CA ASP A 266 14.91 25.52 -5.37
C ASP A 266 14.11 25.54 -6.67
N THR A 267 12.80 25.39 -6.62
CA THR A 267 11.97 25.25 -7.83
C THR A 267 11.78 26.54 -8.61
N GLN A 268 12.18 27.69 -8.05
CA GLN A 268 12.12 28.99 -8.73
C GLN A 268 13.43 29.34 -9.45
N THR A 269 14.57 28.94 -8.89
CA THR A 269 15.90 29.27 -9.45
C THR A 269 16.61 28.08 -10.08
N GLU A 270 16.05 26.88 -9.92
CA GLU A 270 16.64 25.59 -10.29
C GLU A 270 18.00 25.32 -9.64
N LEU A 271 18.30 26.03 -8.53
CA LEU A 271 19.52 25.81 -7.78
C LEU A 271 19.47 24.46 -7.07
N VAL A 272 20.38 23.57 -7.45
CA VAL A 272 20.60 22.28 -6.79
C VAL A 272 21.74 22.41 -5.80
N THR A 273 21.50 22.00 -4.55
CA THR A 273 22.53 21.93 -3.50
C THR A 273 22.52 20.53 -2.88
N ARG A 274 23.67 19.86 -2.86
CA ARG A 274 23.86 18.65 -2.04
C ARG A 274 24.01 19.08 -0.58
N ILE A 275 23.06 18.70 0.25
CA ILE A 275 22.95 19.15 1.65
C ILE A 275 23.41 18.09 2.65
N TYR A 276 23.47 16.82 2.25
CA TYR A 276 23.89 15.74 3.13
C TYR A 276 24.50 14.56 2.37
N ASP A 277 25.37 13.84 3.08
CA ASP A 277 26.05 12.63 2.66
C ASP A 277 25.92 11.53 3.70
N HIS A 278 25.18 10.51 3.33
CA HIS A 278 25.04 9.30 4.11
C HIS A 278 26.06 8.24 3.64
N PRO A 279 26.65 7.43 4.53
CA PRO A 279 27.54 6.33 4.13
C PRO A 279 26.87 5.25 3.26
N TYR A 280 25.55 5.22 3.21
CA TYR A 280 24.74 4.24 2.47
C TYR A 280 23.69 4.95 1.62
N GLY A 281 23.01 4.21 0.73
CA GLY A 281 21.89 4.73 -0.04
C GLY A 281 20.81 5.40 0.82
N VAL A 282 20.28 6.52 0.33
CA VAL A 282 19.09 7.18 0.89
C VAL A 282 17.93 6.89 -0.04
N ASN A 283 16.87 6.26 0.47
CA ASN A 283 15.76 5.83 -0.35
C ASN A 283 14.70 6.94 -0.48
N ALA A 284 14.05 7.32 0.62
CA ALA A 284 13.09 8.41 0.65
C ALA A 284 13.50 9.46 1.69
N VAL A 285 13.08 10.70 1.48
CA VAL A 285 13.42 11.83 2.35
C VAL A 285 12.21 12.76 2.49
N VAL A 286 11.95 13.25 3.70
CA VAL A 286 10.90 14.25 3.98
C VAL A 286 11.40 15.29 4.99
N ARG A 287 10.77 16.46 4.99
CA ARG A 287 11.02 17.51 6.00
C ARG A 287 9.76 17.82 6.78
N ASP A 288 9.85 17.76 8.11
CA ASP A 288 8.73 18.10 8.99
C ASP A 288 8.60 19.62 9.22
N LEU A 289 7.49 20.03 9.86
CA LEU A 289 7.22 21.43 10.18
C LEU A 289 8.20 22.04 11.21
N SER A 290 8.93 21.23 11.98
CA SER A 290 10.00 21.70 12.86
C SER A 290 11.26 22.09 12.08
N GLY A 291 11.33 21.66 10.81
CA GLY A 291 12.47 21.83 9.92
C GLY A 291 13.48 20.68 9.99
N ALA A 292 13.16 19.58 10.68
CA ALA A 292 13.99 18.39 10.74
C ALA A 292 13.84 17.58 9.44
N ILE A 293 14.93 16.96 9.00
CA ILE A 293 14.91 16.07 7.83
C ILE A 293 14.89 14.63 8.33
N TRP A 294 14.00 13.83 7.78
CA TRP A 294 13.86 12.41 8.05
C TRP A 294 14.07 11.65 6.76
N PHE A 295 14.77 10.52 6.82
CA PHE A 295 15.00 9.72 5.63
C PHE A 295 15.13 8.25 5.93
N THR A 296 14.87 7.42 4.92
CA THR A 296 15.01 5.98 4.99
C THR A 296 16.30 5.52 4.33
N GLN A 297 16.87 4.47 4.90
CA GLN A 297 17.97 3.69 4.36
C GLN A 297 17.43 2.28 4.16
N SER A 298 17.32 1.80 2.92
CA SER A 298 16.84 0.43 2.65
C SER A 298 17.74 -0.62 3.25
N THR A 299 19.06 -0.43 3.12
CA THR A 299 20.08 -1.39 3.54
C THR A 299 21.45 -0.69 3.59
N GLU A 300 22.49 -1.37 4.08
CA GLU A 300 23.85 -0.82 4.13
C GLU A 300 24.57 -0.93 2.75
N ASN A 301 23.96 -0.36 1.70
CA ASN A 301 24.55 -0.28 0.36
C ASN A 301 25.46 0.95 0.22
N ALA A 302 26.75 0.75 0.49
CA ALA A 302 27.76 1.79 0.29
C ALA A 302 27.88 2.16 -1.20
N ALA A 303 28.16 3.44 -1.47
CA ALA A 303 28.34 3.94 -2.82
C ALA A 303 29.51 3.25 -3.55
N GLY A 304 29.33 3.00 -4.85
CA GLY A 304 30.33 2.37 -5.71
C GLY A 304 29.91 1.02 -6.29
N GLU A 305 30.91 0.30 -6.79
CA GLU A 305 30.73 -1.04 -7.35
C GLU A 305 30.12 -1.97 -6.30
N GLY A 306 28.96 -2.54 -6.62
CA GLY A 306 28.22 -3.44 -5.72
C GLY A 306 27.08 -2.79 -4.94
N SER A 307 26.88 -1.46 -4.99
CA SER A 307 25.74 -0.78 -4.35
C SER A 307 24.40 -1.36 -4.79
N GLU A 308 24.15 -1.44 -6.11
CA GLU A 308 22.94 -2.08 -6.67
C GLU A 308 22.80 -3.54 -6.24
N ALA A 309 23.88 -4.33 -6.32
CA ALA A 309 23.84 -5.74 -5.94
C ALA A 309 23.49 -5.92 -4.45
N ARG A 310 24.01 -5.06 -3.57
CA ARG A 310 23.69 -5.04 -2.15
C ARG A 310 22.22 -4.69 -1.91
N MET A 311 21.69 -3.74 -2.67
CA MET A 311 20.28 -3.35 -2.62
C MET A 311 19.36 -4.50 -3.04
N PHE A 312 19.62 -5.13 -4.19
CA PHE A 312 18.84 -6.29 -4.64
C PHE A 312 18.91 -7.44 -3.63
N ALA A 313 20.08 -7.72 -3.04
CA ALA A 313 20.18 -8.74 -2.00
C ALA A 313 19.30 -8.44 -0.76
N ALA A 314 19.12 -7.15 -0.41
CA ALA A 314 18.23 -6.75 0.68
C ALA A 314 16.75 -6.78 0.30
N ALA A 315 16.42 -6.62 -0.98
CA ALA A 315 15.06 -6.78 -1.47
C ALA A 315 14.66 -8.26 -1.60
N ASP A 316 15.64 -9.16 -1.73
CA ASP A 316 15.43 -10.60 -1.94
C ASP A 316 15.16 -11.38 -0.64
N ALA A 317 15.72 -10.92 0.48
CA ALA A 317 15.67 -11.60 1.77
C ALA A 317 15.81 -10.61 2.93
N PRO A 318 15.27 -10.93 4.12
CA PRO A 318 15.39 -10.07 5.30
C PRO A 318 16.84 -10.02 5.79
N LEU A 319 17.38 -8.81 5.94
CA LEU A 319 18.75 -8.57 6.42
C LEU A 319 18.80 -7.73 7.70
N GLY A 320 17.70 -7.05 8.06
CA GLY A 320 17.57 -6.29 9.30
C GLY A 320 18.49 -5.07 9.41
N ASP A 321 19.04 -4.58 8.30
CA ASP A 321 19.98 -3.44 8.29
C ASP A 321 19.39 -2.18 7.63
N GLY A 322 18.09 -2.19 7.34
CA GLY A 322 17.33 -1.00 7.00
C GLY A 322 17.04 -0.14 8.24
N ALA A 323 16.90 1.16 8.03
CA ALA A 323 16.79 2.13 9.11
C ALA A 323 16.06 3.42 8.71
N VAL A 324 15.59 4.15 9.73
CA VAL A 324 15.16 5.55 9.62
C VAL A 324 16.18 6.42 10.32
N TRP A 325 16.52 7.53 9.69
CA TRP A 325 17.47 8.51 10.18
C TRP A 325 16.84 9.89 10.26
N ARG A 326 17.39 10.72 11.15
CA ARG A 326 16.93 12.08 11.40
C ARG A 326 18.10 13.06 11.49
N ILE A 327 18.00 14.18 10.78
CA ILE A 327 18.84 15.36 10.94
C ILE A 327 18.02 16.40 11.71
N ALA A 328 18.47 16.75 12.91
CA ALA A 328 17.76 17.70 13.76
C ALA A 328 17.70 19.11 13.10
N PRO A 329 16.69 19.94 13.39
CA PRO A 329 16.55 21.27 12.76
C PRO A 329 17.80 22.14 12.92
N GLY A 330 18.44 22.07 14.10
CA GLY A 330 19.68 22.80 14.39
C GLY A 330 20.93 22.27 13.68
N GLU A 331 20.86 21.10 13.04
CA GLU A 331 21.92 20.54 12.19
C GLU A 331 21.75 20.92 10.72
N VAL A 332 20.51 21.14 10.26
CA VAL A 332 20.23 21.46 8.86
C VAL A 332 20.97 22.74 8.42
N GLY A 333 21.68 22.66 7.30
CA GLY A 333 22.47 23.77 6.75
C GLY A 333 23.87 23.95 7.33
N LYS A 334 24.27 23.15 8.33
CA LYS A 334 25.67 23.10 8.77
C LYS A 334 26.56 22.51 7.67
N PRO A 335 27.86 22.87 7.61
CA PRO A 335 28.80 22.27 6.66
C PRO A 335 28.99 20.75 6.82
N SER A 336 28.69 20.22 8.01
CA SER A 336 28.77 18.79 8.32
C SER A 336 27.64 18.45 9.29
N PRO A 337 26.40 18.32 8.80
CA PRO A 337 25.24 18.06 9.65
C PRO A 337 25.32 16.64 10.20
N VAL A 338 24.85 16.45 11.43
CA VAL A 338 24.81 15.13 12.06
C VAL A 338 23.42 14.50 11.90
N ALA A 339 23.37 13.31 11.28
CA ALA A 339 22.19 12.45 11.29
C ALA A 339 22.28 11.43 12.43
N VAL A 340 21.13 11.10 13.03
CA VAL A 340 20.98 10.09 14.08
C VAL A 340 20.03 9.01 13.59
N LYS A 341 20.41 7.75 13.78
CA LYS A 341 19.53 6.60 13.51
C LYS A 341 18.44 6.57 14.59
N VAL A 342 17.18 6.66 14.18
CA VAL A 342 16.01 6.77 15.09
C VAL A 342 15.10 5.54 15.06
N ALA A 343 15.21 4.70 14.02
CA ALA A 343 14.65 3.35 14.00
C ALA A 343 15.60 2.42 13.22
N ASP A 344 15.72 1.17 13.66
CA ASP A 344 16.58 0.16 13.07
C ASP A 344 15.88 -1.22 12.99
N GLY A 345 16.61 -2.20 12.45
CA GLY A 345 16.10 -3.57 12.33
C GLY A 345 14.97 -3.68 11.30
N LEU A 346 14.93 -2.80 10.30
CA LEU A 346 13.92 -2.84 9.24
C LEU A 346 14.44 -3.68 8.08
N ASP A 347 13.57 -4.50 7.50
CA ASP A 347 13.89 -5.25 6.29
C ASP A 347 13.44 -4.45 5.06
N PHE A 348 14.38 -3.64 4.55
CA PHE A 348 14.18 -2.75 3.40
C PHE A 348 13.19 -1.60 3.69
N ALA A 349 13.64 -0.63 4.50
CA ALA A 349 12.89 0.60 4.76
C ALA A 349 12.80 1.45 3.49
N ASN A 350 11.58 1.84 3.12
CA ASN A 350 11.32 2.46 1.82
C ASN A 350 10.60 3.81 1.95
N GLY A 351 9.36 3.94 1.49
CA GLY A 351 8.58 5.17 1.61
C GLY A 351 8.46 5.69 3.05
N ILE A 352 8.43 7.01 3.19
CA ILE A 352 8.31 7.70 4.48
C ILE A 352 7.36 8.89 4.34
N ALA A 353 6.41 9.02 5.27
CA ALA A 353 5.47 10.14 5.30
C ALA A 353 5.32 10.68 6.72
N PHE A 354 5.23 12.00 6.86
CA PHE A 354 5.06 12.68 8.14
C PHE A 354 3.66 13.29 8.24
N ASP A 355 2.86 12.80 9.18
CA ASP A 355 1.54 13.34 9.51
C ASP A 355 1.65 14.26 10.71
N ALA A 356 1.75 15.56 10.43
CA ALA A 356 1.85 16.57 11.47
C ALA A 356 0.57 16.70 12.31
N ALA A 357 -0.60 16.37 11.75
CA ALA A 357 -1.87 16.49 12.45
C ALA A 357 -2.05 15.37 13.48
N ARG A 358 -1.61 14.15 13.13
CA ARG A 358 -1.62 12.99 14.05
C ARG A 358 -0.35 12.86 14.88
N GLU A 359 0.66 13.69 14.62
CA GLU A 359 2.00 13.60 15.20
C GLU A 359 2.63 12.22 14.95
N ARG A 360 2.48 11.69 13.74
CA ARG A 360 2.96 10.33 13.38
C ARG A 360 3.90 10.34 12.19
N LEU A 361 4.85 9.41 12.24
CA LEU A 361 5.69 9.05 11.11
C LEU A 361 5.25 7.68 10.60
N TYR A 362 5.03 7.57 9.29
CA TYR A 362 4.75 6.31 8.61
C TYR A 362 5.97 5.88 7.81
N VAL A 363 6.26 4.58 7.82
CA VAL A 363 7.40 3.98 7.11
C VAL A 363 6.96 2.68 6.46
N ALA A 364 7.15 2.58 5.15
CA ALA A 364 6.93 1.35 4.41
C ALA A 364 8.12 0.38 4.57
N GLU A 365 7.84 -0.89 4.80
CA GLU A 365 8.84 -1.95 4.93
C GLU A 365 8.51 -3.08 3.96
N ILE A 366 9.27 -3.16 2.85
CA ILE A 366 8.96 -4.02 1.71
C ILE A 366 8.96 -5.49 2.10
N VAL A 367 10.06 -5.98 2.66
CA VAL A 367 10.26 -7.43 2.86
C VAL A 367 9.36 -7.96 3.98
N ARG A 368 8.91 -7.09 4.90
CA ARG A 368 7.89 -7.42 5.91
C ARG A 368 6.46 -7.14 5.49
N SER A 369 6.24 -6.61 4.28
CA SER A 369 4.91 -6.37 3.73
C SER A 369 4.00 -5.61 4.71
N ARG A 370 4.51 -4.50 5.24
CA ARG A 370 3.81 -3.70 6.23
C ARG A 370 4.17 -2.23 6.16
N ILE A 371 3.23 -1.38 6.60
CA ILE A 371 3.48 0.01 6.94
C ILE A 371 3.56 0.10 8.46
N LEU A 372 4.67 0.62 8.96
CA LEU A 372 4.86 0.94 10.37
C LEU A 372 4.40 2.36 10.65
N SER A 373 3.89 2.57 11.86
CA SER A 373 3.59 3.89 12.38
C SER A 373 4.31 4.11 13.71
N PHE A 374 4.82 5.32 13.89
CA PHE A 374 5.51 5.77 15.09
C PHE A 374 4.88 7.07 15.56
N ALA A 375 4.57 7.19 16.86
CA ALA A 375 4.29 8.48 17.45
C ALA A 375 5.58 9.31 17.53
N VAL A 376 5.48 10.59 17.19
CA VAL A 376 6.63 11.51 17.15
C VAL A 376 6.46 12.58 18.20
N ASN A 377 7.41 12.69 19.12
CA ASN A 377 7.50 13.87 19.96
C ASN A 377 7.95 15.07 19.11
N GLN A 378 7.07 16.02 18.82
CA GLN A 378 7.39 17.14 17.92
C GLN A 378 8.50 18.08 18.43
N VAL A 379 8.80 18.07 19.73
CA VAL A 379 9.86 18.90 20.33
C VAL A 379 11.22 18.20 20.22
N THR A 380 11.29 16.94 20.62
CA THR A 380 12.57 16.21 20.69
C THR A 380 12.89 15.47 19.39
N GLY A 381 11.87 15.10 18.62
CA GLY A 381 11.96 14.16 17.49
C GLY A 381 12.13 12.71 17.92
N GLU A 382 11.82 12.37 19.18
CA GLU A 382 11.85 10.99 19.66
C GLU A 382 10.68 10.19 19.08
N LEU A 383 10.98 8.98 18.59
CA LEU A 383 9.98 8.03 18.11
C LEU A 383 9.54 7.10 19.25
N SER A 384 8.23 6.88 19.35
CA SER A 384 7.60 5.95 20.30
C SER A 384 6.41 5.25 19.65
N ASP A 385 5.69 4.40 20.38
CA ASP A 385 4.48 3.70 19.90
C ASP A 385 4.64 3.07 18.50
N ARG A 386 5.75 2.32 18.32
CA ARG A 386 5.98 1.55 17.08
C ARG A 386 4.88 0.50 16.96
N ARG A 387 4.02 0.63 15.96
CA ARG A 387 2.95 -0.33 15.63
C ARG A 387 2.90 -0.63 14.14
N VAL A 388 2.34 -1.77 13.78
CA VAL A 388 1.93 -2.04 12.39
C VAL A 388 0.63 -1.28 12.16
N LEU A 389 0.64 -0.35 11.19
CA LEU A 389 -0.57 0.35 10.76
C LEU A 389 -1.39 -0.54 9.82
N ALA A 390 -0.75 -1.04 8.77
CA ALA A 390 -1.39 -1.88 7.77
C ALA A 390 -0.42 -2.95 7.26
N THR A 391 -0.97 -4.12 6.93
CA THR A 391 -0.27 -5.18 6.19
C THR A 391 -0.67 -5.09 4.73
N LEU A 392 0.32 -4.91 3.86
CA LEU A 392 0.16 -4.68 2.42
C LEU A 392 1.26 -5.47 1.71
N PRO A 393 1.02 -6.05 0.52
CA PRO A 393 2.12 -6.69 -0.21
C PRO A 393 3.18 -5.64 -0.53
N THR A 394 4.42 -5.85 -0.06
CA THR A 394 5.62 -5.06 -0.45
C THR A 394 5.40 -3.55 -0.64
N PRO A 395 4.90 -2.80 0.36
CA PRO A 395 4.63 -1.37 0.19
C PRO A 395 5.93 -0.62 -0.10
N ASP A 396 5.91 0.23 -1.12
CA ASP A 396 7.06 0.98 -1.64
C ASP A 396 6.97 2.45 -1.19
N ASN A 397 6.74 3.42 -2.08
CA ASN A 397 6.47 4.80 -1.67
C ASN A 397 5.06 4.98 -1.09
N ILE A 398 4.97 5.93 -0.16
CA ILE A 398 3.75 6.30 0.56
C ILE A 398 3.65 7.83 0.62
N GLU A 399 2.44 8.36 0.50
CA GLU A 399 2.17 9.80 0.53
C GLU A 399 0.85 10.09 1.25
N LEU A 400 0.74 11.23 1.92
CA LEU A 400 -0.51 11.69 2.52
C LEU A 400 -1.24 12.61 1.54
N ASP A 401 -2.53 12.38 1.35
CA ASP A 401 -3.38 13.34 0.65
C ASP A 401 -3.82 14.51 1.55
N SER A 402 -4.56 15.44 0.97
CA SER A 402 -5.07 16.62 1.68
C SER A 402 -6.07 16.31 2.79
N ASP A 403 -6.72 15.14 2.73
CA ASP A 403 -7.66 14.66 3.75
C ASP A 403 -6.94 13.87 4.86
N GLY A 404 -5.63 13.69 4.71
CA GLY A 404 -4.79 12.95 5.64
C GLY A 404 -4.97 11.45 5.54
N MET A 405 -5.40 10.92 4.39
CA MET A 405 -5.37 9.49 4.08
C MET A 405 -4.01 9.11 3.51
N LEU A 406 -3.53 7.91 3.84
CA LEU A 406 -2.22 7.44 3.41
C LEU A 406 -2.34 6.61 2.13
N TRP A 407 -1.81 7.14 1.03
CA TRP A 407 -1.67 6.42 -0.23
C TRP A 407 -0.41 5.57 -0.20
N ALA A 408 -0.50 4.35 -0.72
CA ALA A 408 0.61 3.41 -0.75
C ALA A 408 0.63 2.62 -2.05
N VAL A 409 1.81 2.46 -2.64
CA VAL A 409 2.00 1.66 -3.86
C VAL A 409 2.65 0.33 -3.51
N SER A 410 2.21 -0.73 -4.20
CA SER A 410 2.74 -2.08 -4.07
C SER A 410 3.28 -2.56 -5.41
N PRO A 411 4.60 -2.72 -5.56
CA PRO A 411 5.21 -3.18 -6.81
C PRO A 411 4.82 -4.61 -7.14
N PHE A 412 4.74 -5.50 -6.13
CA PHE A 412 4.46 -6.93 -6.38
C PHE A 412 2.97 -7.21 -6.56
N ALA A 413 2.10 -6.45 -5.87
CA ALA A 413 0.68 -6.51 -6.14
C ALA A 413 0.26 -5.71 -7.38
N ASN A 414 1.19 -4.93 -7.97
CA ASN A 414 0.92 -4.01 -9.08
C ASN A 414 -0.31 -3.14 -8.77
N ALA A 415 -0.33 -2.58 -7.56
CA ALA A 415 -1.53 -1.97 -7.02
C ALA A 415 -1.25 -0.66 -6.26
N VAL A 416 -2.26 0.20 -6.24
CA VAL A 416 -2.32 1.41 -5.42
C VAL A 416 -3.42 1.22 -4.38
N TYR A 417 -3.09 1.55 -3.13
CA TYR A 417 -3.98 1.47 -1.99
C TYR A 417 -4.14 2.85 -1.34
N VAL A 418 -5.31 3.06 -0.74
CA VAL A 418 -5.52 4.08 0.28
C VAL A 418 -5.70 3.39 1.62
N VAL A 419 -4.99 3.85 2.63
CA VAL A 419 -5.00 3.34 4.00
C VAL A 419 -5.50 4.44 4.92
N ASP A 420 -6.47 4.12 5.76
CA ASP A 420 -6.92 4.97 6.86
C ASP A 420 -5.86 4.96 7.97
N PRO A 421 -5.24 6.11 8.32
CA PRO A 421 -4.18 6.10 9.34
C PRO A 421 -4.68 5.90 10.78
N ASP A 422 -5.98 6.05 11.02
CA ASP A 422 -6.61 5.88 12.33
C ASP A 422 -6.96 4.40 12.58
N THR A 423 -7.52 3.72 11.58
CA THR A 423 -7.95 2.30 11.71
C THR A 423 -6.96 1.30 11.12
N GLY A 424 -6.17 1.69 10.12
CA GLY A 424 -5.34 0.79 9.32
C GLY A 424 -6.11 0.08 8.20
N ASP A 425 -7.41 0.35 8.05
CA ASP A 425 -8.22 -0.22 6.98
C ASP A 425 -7.71 0.26 5.63
N ARG A 426 -7.84 -0.60 4.61
CA ARG A 426 -7.32 -0.32 3.27
C ARG A 426 -8.35 -0.54 2.19
N ARG A 427 -8.25 0.28 1.14
CA ARG A 427 -9.01 0.16 -0.10
C ARG A 427 -8.07 0.12 -1.29
N THR A 428 -8.29 -0.83 -2.20
CA THR A 428 -7.60 -0.88 -3.49
C THR A 428 -8.17 0.19 -4.42
N ILE A 429 -7.32 1.07 -4.95
CA ILE A 429 -7.70 2.14 -5.89
C ILE A 429 -7.41 1.73 -7.32
N PHE A 430 -6.28 1.05 -7.53
CA PHE A 430 -5.83 0.65 -8.85
C PHE A 430 -5.17 -0.73 -8.74
N ASN A 431 -5.57 -1.64 -9.63
CA ASN A 431 -4.93 -2.94 -9.84
C ASN A 431 -5.32 -3.43 -11.24
N PRO A 432 -4.43 -3.31 -12.25
CA PRO A 432 -4.79 -3.56 -13.63
C PRO A 432 -4.83 -5.05 -13.99
N ALA A 433 -4.35 -5.94 -13.12
CA ALA A 433 -4.31 -7.38 -13.36
C ALA A 433 -4.51 -8.21 -12.07
N PRO A 434 -5.65 -8.03 -11.36
CA PRO A 434 -5.82 -8.48 -9.97
C PRO A 434 -5.65 -9.98 -9.77
N GLU A 435 -6.14 -10.81 -10.70
CA GLU A 435 -5.99 -12.27 -10.59
C GLU A 435 -4.53 -12.72 -10.74
N THR A 436 -3.80 -12.12 -11.68
CA THR A 436 -2.39 -12.43 -11.92
C THR A 436 -1.55 -11.99 -10.73
N ASN A 437 -1.76 -10.77 -10.26
CA ASN A 437 -1.05 -10.24 -9.11
C ASN A 437 -1.39 -10.98 -7.81
N ALA A 438 -2.63 -11.44 -7.62
CA ALA A 438 -2.99 -12.26 -6.46
C ALA A 438 -2.20 -13.58 -6.40
N ARG A 439 -1.98 -14.26 -7.54
CA ARG A 439 -1.15 -15.46 -7.61
C ARG A 439 0.31 -15.16 -7.26
N ILE A 440 0.86 -14.08 -7.81
CA ILE A 440 2.24 -13.65 -7.58
C ILE A 440 2.44 -13.24 -6.11
N VAL A 441 1.50 -12.50 -5.52
CA VAL A 441 1.52 -12.10 -4.11
C VAL A 441 1.45 -13.33 -3.20
N THR A 442 0.59 -14.30 -3.50
CA THR A 442 0.50 -15.55 -2.74
C THR A 442 1.84 -16.30 -2.72
N GLU A 443 2.48 -16.42 -3.89
CA GLU A 443 3.80 -17.05 -3.99
C GLU A 443 4.89 -16.23 -3.29
N THR A 444 4.83 -14.90 -3.38
CA THR A 444 5.73 -13.98 -2.65
C THR A 444 5.65 -14.23 -1.15
N TYR A 445 4.45 -14.28 -0.57
CA TYR A 445 4.28 -14.56 0.86
C TYR A 445 4.77 -15.96 1.24
N ARG A 446 4.42 -16.98 0.46
CA ARG A 446 4.91 -18.34 0.70
C ARG A 446 6.44 -18.38 0.78
N ARG A 447 7.13 -17.67 -0.12
CA ARG A 447 8.59 -17.61 -0.15
C ARG A 447 9.16 -16.85 1.05
N LEU A 448 8.62 -15.67 1.36
CA LEU A 448 9.04 -14.87 2.51
C LEU A 448 8.89 -15.63 3.83
N ASP A 449 7.79 -16.36 4.01
CA ASP A 449 7.51 -17.14 5.23
C ASP A 449 8.54 -18.25 5.47
N VAL A 450 9.10 -18.82 4.40
CA VAL A 450 10.12 -19.89 4.48
C VAL A 450 11.55 -19.38 4.22
N GLY A 451 11.73 -18.08 4.03
CA GLY A 451 13.03 -17.45 3.74
C GLY A 451 13.59 -17.77 2.35
N GLU A 452 12.73 -18.08 1.38
CA GLU A 452 13.11 -18.26 -0.02
C GLU A 452 13.23 -16.91 -0.76
N PRO A 453 14.20 -16.77 -1.68
CA PRO A 453 14.36 -15.61 -2.57
C PRO A 453 13.12 -15.23 -3.38
N ILE A 454 12.77 -13.95 -3.44
CA ILE A 454 11.61 -13.43 -4.18
C ILE A 454 11.96 -12.72 -5.48
N LEU A 455 13.23 -12.34 -5.72
CA LEU A 455 13.62 -11.59 -6.91
C LEU A 455 13.33 -12.33 -8.22
N SER A 456 13.31 -13.67 -8.22
CA SER A 456 12.98 -14.43 -9.43
C SER A 456 11.52 -14.28 -9.87
N LEU A 457 10.66 -13.69 -9.02
CA LEU A 457 9.27 -13.37 -9.35
C LEU A 457 9.15 -12.05 -10.12
N LEU A 458 10.18 -11.21 -10.11
CA LEU A 458 10.24 -9.95 -10.84
C LEU A 458 10.36 -10.20 -12.36
N THR A 459 9.23 -10.52 -12.98
CA THR A 459 9.10 -10.75 -14.42
C THR A 459 8.04 -9.81 -15.00
N PRO A 460 8.03 -9.58 -16.33
CA PRO A 460 7.01 -8.72 -16.95
C PRO A 460 5.56 -9.10 -16.67
N GLU A 461 5.29 -10.36 -16.31
CA GLU A 461 3.95 -10.79 -15.87
C GLU A 461 3.49 -10.07 -14.58
N MET A 462 4.42 -9.63 -13.73
CA MET A 462 4.12 -8.95 -12.48
C MET A 462 3.59 -7.53 -12.70
N TRP A 463 4.21 -6.75 -13.59
CA TRP A 463 3.82 -5.36 -13.80
C TRP A 463 2.93 -5.16 -15.02
N GLY A 464 2.88 -6.10 -15.97
CA GLY A 464 2.00 -6.01 -17.13
C GLY A 464 0.54 -5.79 -16.71
N PRO A 465 -0.20 -4.84 -17.31
CA PRO A 465 0.11 -4.08 -18.53
C PRO A 465 0.85 -2.73 -18.32
N MET A 466 1.34 -2.44 -17.11
CA MET A 466 2.02 -1.18 -16.78
C MET A 466 3.40 -1.08 -17.46
N PRO A 467 3.96 0.15 -17.57
CA PRO A 467 5.27 0.36 -18.18
C PRO A 467 6.42 -0.33 -17.41
N GLY A 468 6.27 -0.46 -16.10
CA GLY A 468 7.20 -1.09 -15.19
C GLY A 468 6.56 -1.34 -13.82
N LEU A 469 7.34 -1.87 -12.88
CA LEU A 469 6.93 -2.03 -11.47
C LEU A 469 6.50 -0.68 -10.89
N LEU A 470 5.27 -0.59 -10.40
CA LEU A 470 4.76 0.61 -9.75
C LEU A 470 5.55 0.88 -8.46
N THR A 471 6.00 2.12 -8.26
CA THR A 471 6.88 2.50 -7.15
C THR A 471 6.26 3.55 -6.24
N GLY A 472 5.51 4.50 -6.78
CA GLY A 472 4.96 5.61 -6.00
C GLY A 472 3.77 6.31 -6.64
N ILE A 473 3.31 7.34 -5.96
CA ILE A 473 2.10 8.09 -6.29
C ILE A 473 2.44 9.58 -6.30
N ILE A 474 1.85 10.33 -7.22
CA ILE A 474 1.97 11.78 -7.30
C ILE A 474 0.54 12.33 -7.35
N LEU A 475 0.13 12.98 -6.27
CA LEU A 475 -1.21 13.53 -6.11
C LEU A 475 -1.26 14.98 -6.59
N ALA A 476 -1.95 15.24 -7.70
CA ALA A 476 -2.13 16.59 -8.20
C ALA A 476 -3.26 17.32 -7.45
N PRO A 477 -3.13 18.65 -7.22
CA PRO A 477 -4.19 19.43 -6.55
C PRO A 477 -5.53 19.45 -7.29
N ASP A 478 -5.55 19.16 -8.59
CA ASP A 478 -6.77 19.07 -9.41
C ASP A 478 -7.46 17.70 -9.31
N GLY A 479 -6.93 16.78 -8.51
CA GLY A 479 -7.43 15.42 -8.34
C GLY A 479 -6.86 14.42 -9.35
N THR A 480 -6.00 14.84 -10.28
CA THR A 480 -5.27 13.92 -11.15
C THR A 480 -4.28 13.10 -10.33
N ILE A 481 -4.22 11.81 -10.62
CA ILE A 481 -3.30 10.89 -9.94
C ILE A 481 -2.31 10.35 -10.97
N TYR A 482 -1.02 10.45 -10.69
CA TYR A 482 0.02 9.78 -11.46
C TYR A 482 0.68 8.70 -10.61
N VAL A 483 0.89 7.52 -11.17
CA VAL A 483 1.61 6.42 -10.53
C VAL A 483 2.98 6.30 -11.19
N SER A 484 4.02 6.52 -10.39
CA SER A 484 5.41 6.32 -10.78
C SER A 484 5.76 4.84 -10.86
N ASN A 485 6.76 4.52 -11.66
CA ASN A 485 7.21 3.15 -11.88
C ASN A 485 8.62 3.10 -12.48
N LEU A 486 9.21 1.90 -12.48
CA LEU A 486 10.55 1.64 -13.04
C LEU A 486 10.59 1.50 -14.57
N GLY A 487 9.52 1.92 -15.27
CA GLY A 487 9.39 1.89 -16.71
C GLY A 487 9.65 3.24 -17.39
N ASP A 488 9.11 3.38 -18.59
CA ASP A 488 9.39 4.48 -19.51
C ASP A 488 8.27 5.54 -19.58
N ALA A 489 7.23 5.42 -18.75
CA ALA A 489 6.14 6.38 -18.61
C ALA A 489 5.48 6.26 -17.23
N LEU A 490 4.88 7.33 -16.71
CA LEU A 490 3.94 7.30 -15.59
C LEU A 490 2.60 6.70 -16.02
N VAL A 491 1.84 6.18 -15.07
CA VAL A 491 0.44 5.79 -15.26
C VAL A 491 -0.44 6.92 -14.75
N LYS A 492 -1.22 7.56 -15.62
CA LYS A 492 -2.16 8.60 -15.23
C LYS A 492 -3.53 7.96 -15.00
N LEU A 493 -4.06 8.10 -13.78
CA LEU A 493 -5.39 7.61 -13.39
C LEU A 493 -6.39 8.78 -13.40
N GLY A 494 -7.59 8.54 -13.92
CA GLY A 494 -8.67 9.51 -13.99
C GLY A 494 -9.39 9.49 -15.34
N PRO A 495 -10.64 9.99 -15.41
CA PRO A 495 -11.40 9.99 -16.66
C PRO A 495 -10.63 10.77 -17.73
N GLU A 496 -10.43 10.16 -18.90
CA GLU A 496 -10.02 10.93 -20.07
C GLU A 496 -11.07 12.03 -20.32
N GLY A 497 -10.61 13.22 -20.69
CA GLY A 497 -11.43 14.44 -20.73
C GLY A 497 -12.77 14.29 -21.46
N GLU A 498 -13.75 15.07 -21.01
CA GLU A 498 -14.96 15.40 -21.77
C GLU A 498 -14.65 15.95 -23.18
#